data_AF-A0A094PVP4-F1
#
_entry.id   AF-A0A094PVP4-F1
#
_cell.length_a   1.000
_cell.length_b   1.000
_cell.length_c   1.000
_cell.angle_alpha   90.00
_cell.angle_beta   90.00
_cell.angle_gamma   90.00
#
_symmetry.space_group_name_H-M   'P 1'
#
loop_
_entity.id
_entity.type
_entity.pdbx_description
1 polymer ?
#
loop_
_entity_poly.entity_id
_entity_poly.type
_entity_poly.pdbx_seq_one_letter_code
_entity_poly.pdbx_strand_id
1 'polypeptide(L)'
;MPDLSTVLAFCAATVALLLIPGPAVIYILNRSIGDGRKVGLAAVGGLEVGDAIQVLFASLGLSAVLAASATLFNIVKWAGVAYLVYTGIRTLMRVPVALDGDQAAVSTKQAFRQGIIVNALNPKTALFFLSIFPQFIDT
;
A
#
# COMPACT_ATOMS: atom_id res chain seq x y z
N MET A 1 -16.97 -18.24 3.13
CA MET A 1 -16.88 -16.96 2.39
C MET A 1 -17.16 -15.86 3.39
N PRO A 2 -16.36 -14.77 3.41
CA PRO A 2 -16.59 -13.68 4.36
C PRO A 2 -17.99 -13.10 4.15
N ASP A 3 -18.67 -12.78 5.25
CA ASP A 3 -19.98 -12.15 5.19
C ASP A 3 -19.87 -10.68 4.73
N LEU A 4 -21.01 -10.08 4.36
CA LEU A 4 -21.04 -8.72 3.81
C LEU A 4 -20.49 -7.68 4.80
N SER A 5 -20.68 -7.85 6.10
CA SER A 5 -20.18 -6.90 7.10
C SER A 5 -18.65 -6.92 7.16
N THR A 6 -18.03 -8.09 7.06
CA THR A 6 -16.58 -8.26 6.98
C THR A 6 -16.01 -7.58 5.73
N VAL A 7 -16.65 -7.78 4.57
CA VAL A 7 -16.25 -7.10 3.31
C VAL A 7 -16.35 -5.58 3.45
N LEU A 8 -17.46 -5.07 3.97
CA LEU A 8 -17.65 -3.62 4.17
C LEU A 8 -16.64 -3.02 5.15
N ALA A 9 -16.34 -3.71 6.25
CA ALA A 9 -15.34 -3.28 7.21
C ALA A 9 -13.93 -3.27 6.59
N PHE A 10 -13.59 -4.28 5.78
CA PHE A 10 -12.32 -4.30 5.04
C PHE A 10 -12.23 -3.16 4.02
N CYS A 11 -13.31 -2.89 3.28
CA CYS A 11 -13.37 -1.75 2.37
C CYS A 11 -13.17 -0.43 3.13
N ALA A 12 -13.81 -0.24 4.28
CA ALA A 12 -13.66 0.95 5.10
C ALA A 12 -12.20 1.13 5.58
N ALA A 13 -11.58 0.06 6.07
CA ALA A 13 -10.17 0.08 6.49
C ALA A 13 -9.22 0.39 5.30
N THR A 14 -9.50 -0.19 4.13
CA THR A 14 -8.73 0.06 2.89
C THR A 14 -8.88 1.51 2.43
N VAL A 15 -10.10 2.07 2.45
CA VAL A 15 -10.33 3.49 2.11
C VAL A 15 -9.58 4.41 3.09
N ALA A 16 -9.68 4.15 4.39
CA ALA A 16 -8.93 4.91 5.40
C ALA A 16 -7.42 4.87 5.16
N LEU A 17 -6.89 3.70 4.77
CA LEU A 17 -5.49 3.56 4.37
C LEU A 17 -5.20 4.41 3.12
N LEU A 18 -6.00 4.30 2.06
CA LEU A 18 -5.78 5.00 0.78
C LEU A 18 -5.87 6.53 0.89
N LEU A 19 -6.67 7.05 1.82
CA LEU A 19 -6.79 8.49 2.09
C LEU A 19 -5.49 9.12 2.60
N ILE A 20 -4.60 8.34 3.21
CA ILE A 20 -3.30 8.84 3.68
C ILE A 20 -2.33 8.79 2.49
N PRO A 21 -1.90 9.92 1.90
CA PRO A 21 -0.99 9.89 0.76
C PRO A 21 0.34 9.23 1.13
N GLY A 22 0.66 8.13 0.45
CA GLY A 22 1.92 7.40 0.56
C GLY A 22 2.71 7.45 -0.75
N PRO A 23 3.79 6.66 -0.87
CA PRO A 23 4.63 6.61 -2.07
C PRO A 23 3.84 6.32 -3.36
N ALA A 24 2.88 5.38 -3.32
CA ALA A 24 2.05 5.02 -4.45
C ALA A 24 1.18 6.19 -4.96
N VAL A 25 0.50 6.90 -4.05
CA VAL A 25 -0.35 8.06 -4.40
C VAL A 25 0.49 9.19 -4.97
N ILE A 26 1.62 9.53 -4.33
CA ILE A 26 2.55 10.56 -4.81
C ILE A 26 3.11 10.17 -6.19
N TYR A 27 3.43 8.90 -6.39
CA TYR A 27 3.92 8.39 -7.66
C TYR A 27 2.89 8.56 -8.79
N ILE A 28 1.64 8.16 -8.57
CA ILE A 28 0.56 8.34 -9.57
C ILE A 28 0.35 9.81 -9.88
N LEU A 29 0.33 10.68 -8.85
CA LEU A 29 0.15 12.12 -9.04
C LEU A 29 1.27 12.72 -9.89
N ASN A 30 2.53 12.43 -9.57
CA ASN A 30 3.68 12.89 -10.33
C ASN A 30 3.64 12.43 -11.80
N ARG A 31 3.31 11.15 -12.04
CA ARG A 31 3.24 10.61 -13.41
C ARG A 31 2.03 11.09 -14.19
N SER A 32 0.90 11.31 -13.52
CA SER A 32 -0.31 11.80 -14.20
C SER A 32 -0.20 13.28 -14.55
N ILE A 33 0.38 14.09 -13.65
CA ILE A 33 0.55 15.53 -13.84
C ILE A 33 1.74 15.81 -14.76
N GLY A 34 2.89 15.16 -14.55
CA GLY A 34 4.13 15.42 -15.29
C GLY A 34 4.20 14.75 -16.66
N ASP A 35 3.74 13.49 -16.77
CA ASP A 35 3.95 12.66 -17.97
C ASP A 35 2.64 12.38 -18.76
N GLY A 36 1.51 12.86 -18.24
CA GLY A 36 0.19 12.74 -18.86
C GLY A 36 -0.55 11.43 -18.59
N ARG A 37 -1.83 11.40 -18.98
CA ARG A 37 -2.79 10.34 -18.61
C ARG A 37 -2.34 8.92 -18.96
N LYS A 38 -1.71 8.71 -20.13
CA LYS A 38 -1.28 7.38 -20.57
C LYS A 38 -0.19 6.81 -19.66
N VAL A 39 0.74 7.65 -19.23
CA VAL A 39 1.83 7.25 -18.33
C VAL A 39 1.29 7.06 -16.91
N GLY A 40 0.38 7.92 -16.46
CA GLY A 40 -0.35 7.75 -15.20
C GLY A 40 -1.11 6.42 -15.12
N LEU A 41 -1.83 6.02 -16.18
CA LEU A 41 -2.52 4.71 -16.21
C LEU A 41 -1.54 3.53 -16.20
N ALA A 42 -0.40 3.65 -16.87
CA ALA A 42 0.64 2.63 -16.83
C ALA A 42 1.26 2.52 -15.42
N ALA A 43 1.46 3.64 -14.73
CA ALA A 43 1.89 3.67 -13.33
C ALA A 43 0.88 2.96 -12.42
N VAL A 44 -0.42 3.24 -12.56
CA VAL A 44 -1.50 2.54 -11.83
C VAL A 44 -1.41 1.04 -12.07
N GLY A 45 -1.37 0.59 -13.32
CA GLY A 45 -1.24 -0.84 -13.63
C GLY A 45 -0.02 -1.50 -13.00
N GLY A 46 1.10 -0.77 -12.91
CA GLY A 46 2.29 -1.25 -12.21
C GLY A 46 2.08 -1.39 -10.70
N LEU A 47 1.42 -0.40 -10.08
CA LEU A 47 1.12 -0.42 -8.65
C LEU A 47 0.20 -1.60 -8.29
N GLU A 48 -0.85 -1.86 -9.08
CA GLU A 48 -1.77 -3.00 -8.85
C GLU A 48 -1.03 -4.34 -8.91
N VAL A 49 -0.08 -4.50 -9.84
CA VAL A 49 0.79 -5.70 -9.88
C VAL A 49 1.67 -5.78 -8.62
N GLY A 50 2.18 -4.65 -8.13
CA GLY A 50 2.92 -4.60 -6.86
C GLY A 50 2.06 -4.95 -5.64
N ASP A 51 0.79 -4.54 -5.61
CA ASP A 51 -0.17 -4.93 -4.56
C ASP A 51 -0.42 -6.44 -4.61
N ALA A 52 -0.64 -7.01 -5.79
CA ALA A 52 -0.81 -8.45 -5.96
C ALA A 52 0.41 -9.24 -5.44
N ILE A 53 1.62 -8.75 -5.70
CA ILE A 53 2.85 -9.33 -5.16
C ILE A 53 2.82 -9.31 -3.62
N GLN A 54 2.47 -8.17 -3.00
CA GLN A 54 2.39 -8.09 -1.55
C GLN A 54 1.31 -8.98 -0.95
N VAL A 55 0.12 -9.06 -1.56
CA VAL A 55 -0.95 -9.96 -1.11
C VAL A 55 -0.47 -11.41 -1.13
N LEU A 56 0.23 -11.83 -2.18
CA LEU A 56 0.79 -13.17 -2.27
C LEU A 56 1.82 -13.43 -1.17
N PHE A 57 2.80 -12.53 -0.99
CA PHE A 57 3.81 -12.67 0.06
C PHE A 57 3.22 -12.61 1.46
N ALA A 58 2.25 -11.74 1.70
CA ALA A 58 1.56 -11.63 2.98
C ALA A 58 0.78 -12.91 3.28
N SER A 59 0.01 -13.43 2.31
CA SER A 59 -0.78 -14.66 2.50
C SER A 59 0.11 -15.87 2.79
N LEU A 60 1.20 -16.03 2.04
CA LEU A 60 2.16 -17.11 2.23
C LEU A 60 2.97 -16.94 3.52
N GLY A 61 3.50 -15.74 3.76
CA GLY A 61 4.37 -15.42 4.89
C GLY A 61 3.64 -15.39 6.23
N LEU A 62 2.37 -14.96 6.25
CA LEU A 62 1.52 -14.96 7.44
C LEU A 62 1.38 -16.37 8.02
N SER A 63 1.18 -17.37 7.16
CA SER A 63 1.07 -18.77 7.55
C SER A 63 2.36 -19.27 8.23
N ALA A 64 3.52 -18.88 7.69
CA ALA A 64 4.82 -19.22 8.26
C ALA A 64 5.09 -18.53 9.62
N VAL A 65 4.72 -17.25 9.76
CA VAL A 65 4.89 -16.49 11.01
C VAL A 65 3.98 -17.04 12.11
N LEU A 66 2.72 -17.34 11.78
CA LEU A 66 1.76 -17.95 12.71
C LEU A 66 2.19 -19.34 13.15
N ALA A 67 2.73 -20.15 12.24
CA ALA A 67 3.28 -21.47 12.57
C ALA A 67 4.49 -21.39 13.51
N ALA A 68 5.28 -20.31 13.43
CA ALA A 68 6.44 -20.11 14.28
C ALA A 68 6.08 -19.65 15.71
N SER A 69 5.25 -18.62 15.86
CA SER A 69 4.81 -18.13 17.19
C SER A 69 3.67 -17.13 17.11
N ALA A 70 2.56 -17.41 17.80
CA ALA A 70 1.46 -16.46 17.99
C ALA A 70 1.89 -15.17 18.70
N THR A 71 2.85 -15.24 19.62
CA THR A 71 3.38 -14.06 20.32
C THR A 71 4.15 -13.15 19.36
N LEU A 72 5.03 -13.73 18.52
CA LEU A 72 5.78 -12.97 17.53
C LEU A 72 4.84 -12.32 16.51
N PHE A 73 3.83 -13.06 16.06
CA PHE A 73 2.79 -12.51 15.20
C PHE A 73 2.09 -11.30 15.83
N ASN A 74 1.67 -11.39 17.10
CA ASN A 74 1.03 -10.28 17.79
C ASN A 74 1.93 -9.05 17.93
N ILE A 75 3.23 -9.23 18.18
CA ILE A 75 4.20 -8.13 18.24
C ILE A 75 4.29 -7.43 16.88
N VAL A 76 4.48 -8.18 15.80
CA VAL A 76 4.56 -7.64 14.43
C VAL A 76 3.26 -6.93 14.05
N LYS A 77 2.11 -7.54 14.36
CA LYS A 77 0.79 -6.98 14.14
C LYS A 77 0.65 -5.60 14.79
N TRP A 78 0.88 -5.50 16.10
CA TRP A 78 0.72 -4.23 16.81
C TRP A 78 1.78 -3.19 16.45
N ALA A 79 3.01 -3.61 16.14
CA ALA A 79 4.05 -2.72 15.62
C ALA A 79 3.64 -2.11 14.26
N GLY A 80 3.03 -2.91 13.38
CA GLY A 80 2.49 -2.43 12.11
C GLY A 80 1.36 -1.42 12.28
N VAL A 81 0.41 -1.69 13.19
CA VAL A 81 -0.66 -0.73 13.53
C VAL A 81 -0.07 0.59 14.03
N ALA A 82 0.86 0.54 15.00
CA ALA A 82 1.50 1.73 15.56
C ALA A 82 2.24 2.54 14.49
N TYR A 83 2.95 1.87 13.58
CA TYR A 83 3.61 2.50 12.45
C TYR A 83 2.63 3.20 11.49
N LEU A 84 1.51 2.55 11.16
CA LEU A 84 0.49 3.12 10.29
C LEU A 84 -0.17 4.36 10.92
N VAL A 85 -0.45 4.32 12.22
CA VAL A 85 -0.95 5.49 12.97
C VAL A 85 0.07 6.62 12.94
N TYR A 86 1.34 6.33 13.24
CA TYR A 86 2.42 7.32 13.22
C TYR A 86 2.57 7.96 11.83
N THR A 87 2.64 7.15 10.77
CA THR A 87 2.78 7.65 9.40
C THR A 87 1.54 8.41 8.94
N GLY A 88 0.34 7.97 9.31
CA GLY A 88 -0.91 8.70 9.08
C GLY A 88 -0.90 10.09 9.70
N ILE A 89 -0.62 10.18 11.01
CA ILE A 89 -0.52 11.43 11.74
C ILE A 89 0.56 12.34 11.13
N ARG A 90 1.76 11.79 10.87
CA ARG A 90 2.87 12.55 10.25
C ARG A 90 2.49 13.11 8.89
N THR A 91 1.76 12.36 8.07
CA THR A 91 1.30 12.83 6.77
C THR A 91 0.24 13.93 6.89
N LEU A 92 -0.69 13.81 7.83
CA LEU A 92 -1.71 14.84 8.08
C LEU A 92 -1.11 16.15 8.63
N MET A 93 0.00 16.08 9.37
CA MET A 93 0.68 17.25 9.93
C MET A 93 1.69 17.91 8.97
N ARG A 94 1.96 17.31 7.81
CA ARG A 94 2.92 17.84 6.84
C ARG A 94 2.28 18.87 5.92
N VAL A 95 2.99 19.98 5.70
CA VAL A 95 2.66 20.95 4.65
C VAL A 95 2.88 20.28 3.29
N PRO A 96 1.98 20.45 2.30
CA PRO A 96 2.17 19.91 0.96
C PRO A 96 3.50 20.40 0.38
N VAL A 97 4.39 19.47 0.03
CA VAL A 97 5.60 19.80 -0.73
C VAL A 97 5.17 20.10 -2.15
N ALA A 98 5.58 21.25 -2.69
CA ALA A 98 5.34 21.59 -4.09
C ALA A 98 5.89 20.46 -4.98
N LEU A 99 5.09 20.01 -5.93
CA LEU A 99 5.55 19.03 -6.92
C LEU A 99 6.50 19.77 -7.86
N ASP A 100 7.82 19.56 -7.68
CA ASP A 100 8.80 20.07 -8.63
C ASP A 100 8.56 19.40 -9.99
N GLY A 101 8.16 20.21 -10.96
CA GLY A 101 7.78 19.80 -12.31
C GLY A 101 8.97 19.47 -13.23
N ASP A 102 10.20 19.49 -12.72
CA ASP A 102 11.42 19.35 -13.52
C ASP A 102 11.94 17.89 -13.57
N GLN A 103 11.02 16.92 -13.59
CA GLN A 103 11.38 15.51 -13.79
C GLN A 103 11.35 15.17 -15.28
N ALA A 104 12.43 14.56 -15.78
CA ALA A 104 12.50 14.08 -17.15
C ALA A 104 11.33 13.14 -17.47
N ALA A 105 10.72 13.34 -18.64
CA ALA A 105 9.55 12.59 -19.05
C ALA A 105 9.86 11.08 -19.13
N VAL A 106 9.00 10.23 -18.56
CA VAL A 106 9.18 8.77 -18.59
C VAL A 106 8.23 8.08 -19.56
N SER A 107 8.69 6.99 -20.17
CA SER A 107 7.84 6.14 -21.01
C SER A 107 6.82 5.35 -20.19
N THR A 108 5.72 4.92 -20.82
CA THR A 108 4.70 4.05 -20.20
C THR A 108 5.29 2.77 -19.62
N LYS A 109 6.25 2.14 -20.31
CA LYS A 109 6.94 0.93 -19.84
C LYS A 109 7.79 1.20 -18.59
N GLN A 110 8.49 2.34 -18.54
CA GLN A 110 9.23 2.74 -17.35
C GLN A 110 8.30 3.01 -16.19
N ALA A 111 7.19 3.72 -16.43
CA ALA A 111 6.22 4.02 -15.39
C ALA A 111 5.56 2.77 -14.79
N PHE A 112 5.20 1.81 -15.65
CA PHE A 112 4.70 0.51 -15.20
C PHE A 112 5.71 -0.23 -14.31
N ARG A 113 6.96 -0.38 -14.76
CA ARG A 113 8.02 -1.07 -13.98
C ARG A 113 8.31 -0.38 -12.66
N GLN A 114 8.38 0.95 -12.68
CA GLN A 114 8.57 1.75 -11.47
C GLN A 114 7.38 1.59 -10.51
N GLY A 115 6.14 1.61 -11.01
CA GLY A 115 4.94 1.35 -10.21
C GLY A 115 5.01 0.01 -9.46
N ILE A 116 5.43 -1.07 -10.13
CA ILE A 116 5.62 -2.38 -9.48
C ILE A 116 6.59 -2.25 -8.31
N ILE A 117 7.75 -1.64 -8.52
CA ILE A 117 8.78 -1.51 -7.49
C ILE A 117 8.31 -0.62 -6.34
N VAL A 118 7.71 0.53 -6.66
CA VAL A 118 7.18 1.50 -5.69
C VAL A 118 6.20 0.82 -4.76
N ASN A 119 5.30 -0.01 -5.29
CA ASN A 119 4.28 -0.64 -4.46
C ASN A 119 4.72 -1.94 -3.80
N ALA A 120 5.46 -2.80 -4.51
CA ALA A 120 5.96 -4.06 -3.94
C ALA A 120 6.85 -3.80 -2.71
N LEU A 121 7.62 -2.70 -2.72
CA LEU A 121 8.46 -2.27 -1.61
C LEU A 121 7.81 -1.25 -0.68
N ASN A 122 6.50 -1.00 -0.80
CA ASN A 122 5.79 -0.03 0.01
C ASN A 122 5.57 -0.56 1.44
N PRO A 123 6.27 -0.02 2.46
CA PRO A 123 6.15 -0.53 3.82
C PRO A 123 4.76 -0.27 4.41
N LYS A 124 4.07 0.78 3.95
CA LYS A 124 2.71 1.10 4.41
C LYS A 124 1.74 0.00 3.99
N THR A 125 1.77 -0.39 2.73
CA THR A 125 0.92 -1.47 2.21
C THR A 125 1.30 -2.82 2.84
N ALA A 126 2.61 -3.11 2.98
CA ALA A 126 3.08 -4.35 3.59
C ALA A 126 2.60 -4.47 5.05
N LEU A 127 2.72 -3.39 5.83
CA LEU A 127 2.28 -3.39 7.22
C LEU A 127 0.76 -3.47 7.35
N PHE A 128 -0.02 -2.89 6.42
CA PHE A 128 -1.46 -3.12 6.38
C PHE A 128 -1.79 -4.60 6.18
N PHE A 129 -1.14 -5.27 5.23
CA PHE A 129 -1.36 -6.70 4.98
C PHE A 129 -0.86 -7.61 6.12
N LEU A 130 0.16 -7.21 6.87
CA LEU A 130 0.65 -7.99 8.01
C LEU A 130 -0.14 -7.75 9.30
N SER A 131 -0.71 -6.56 9.49
CA SER A 131 -1.32 -6.17 10.78
C SER A 131 -2.84 -6.09 10.77
N ILE A 132 -3.43 -5.67 9.65
CA ILE A 132 -4.87 -5.38 9.54
C ILE A 132 -5.56 -6.47 8.75
N PHE A 133 -5.04 -6.85 7.58
CA PHE A 133 -5.64 -7.88 6.71
C PHE A 133 -5.94 -9.23 7.39
N PRO A 134 -5.08 -9.78 8.27
CA PRO A 134 -5.37 -11.06 8.93
C PRO A 134 -6.62 -11.03 9.82
N GLN A 135 -7.12 -9.85 10.20
CA GLN A 135 -8.32 -9.70 11.02
C GLN A 135 -9.61 -9.94 10.22
N PHE A 136 -9.51 -10.02 8.89
CA PHE A 136 -10.64 -10.24 7.97
C PHE A 136 -10.62 -11.64 7.35
N ILE A 137 -9.60 -12.45 7.68
CA ILE A 137 -9.51 -13.87 7.34
C ILE A 137 -9.82 -14.62 8.63
N ASP A 138 -10.92 -15.39 8.65
CA ASP A 138 -11.44 -16.13 9.82
C ASP A 138 -12.20 -15.29 10.86
N THR A 139 -13.26 -14.63 10.38
CA THR A 139 -14.47 -14.33 11.17
C THR A 139 -15.66 -15.12 10.63
#